data_AF-D1MVF0-F1
#
_entry.id   AF-D1MVF0-F1
#
_cell.length_a   1.000
_cell.length_b   1.000
_cell.length_c   1.000
_cell.angle_alpha   90.00
_cell.angle_beta   90.00
_cell.angle_gamma   90.00
#
_symmetry.space_group_name_H-M   'P 1'
#
loop_
_entity.id
_entity.type
_entity.pdbx_description
1 polymer ?
#
loop_
_entity_poly.entity_id
_entity_poly.type
_entity_poly.pdbx_seq_one_letter_code
_entity_poly.pdbx_strand_id
1 'polypeptide(L)' 'FQEANMLKLCARPFGGRCGNNGIALCKMSFGEAMNKEAFNCKCEKYNTRNRLCKCYFDVHAC' A
#
# COMPACT_ATOMS: atom_id res chain seq x y z
N PHE A 1 22.88 -6.85 16.66
CA PHE A 1 21.55 -6.23 16.63
C PHE A 1 20.81 -6.82 15.44
N GLN A 2 19.86 -7.72 15.66
CA GLN A 2 19.04 -8.25 14.57
C GLN A 2 17.97 -7.19 14.27
N GLU A 3 18.05 -6.56 13.11
CA GLU A 3 16.98 -5.75 12.55
C GLU A 3 15.78 -6.66 12.29
N ALA A 4 14.94 -6.85 13.31
CA ALA A 4 13.65 -7.49 13.14
C ALA A 4 12.84 -6.61 12.18
N ASN A 5 12.67 -7.13 10.96
CA ASN A 5 11.96 -6.57 9.81
C ASN A 5 11.05 -5.36 10.16
N MET A 6 11.56 -4.13 9.97
CA MET A 6 10.84 -2.89 10.30
C MET A 6 9.62 -2.63 9.39
N LEU A 7 9.36 -3.53 8.44
CA LEU A 7 8.26 -3.46 7.49
C LEU A 7 7.18 -4.47 7.86
N LYS A 8 5.95 -3.98 8.06
CA LYS A 8 4.74 -4.82 8.17
C LYS A 8 3.84 -4.61 6.96
N LEU A 9 2.99 -5.59 6.67
CA LEU A 9 1.98 -5.45 5.61
C LEU A 9 0.83 -4.57 6.09
N CYS A 10 0.55 -3.49 5.37
CA CYS A 10 -0.42 -2.47 5.74
C CYS A 10 -1.46 -2.30 4.64
N ALA A 11 -2.73 -2.20 5.04
CA ALA A 11 -3.84 -2.14 4.10
C ALA A 11 -4.56 -0.80 4.21
N ARG A 12 -4.69 -0.05 3.11
CA ARG A 12 -5.48 1.19 3.05
C ARG A 12 -6.32 1.26 1.77
N PRO A 13 -7.57 1.74 1.86
CA PRO A 13 -8.39 1.95 0.68
C PRO A 13 -8.01 3.26 -0.03
N PHE A 14 -7.94 3.23 -1.35
CA PHE A 14 -7.75 4.40 -2.20
C PHE A 14 -8.76 4.42 -3.35
N GLY A 15 -9.14 5.61 -3.81
CA GLY A 15 -10.09 5.77 -4.90
C GLY A 15 -9.55 5.25 -6.23
N GLY A 16 -10.40 4.55 -7.00
CA GLY A 16 -10.05 3.94 -8.29
C GLY A 16 -10.09 2.41 -8.26
N ARG A 17 -9.89 1.77 -9.43
CA ARG A 17 -9.84 0.30 -9.57
C ARG A 17 -8.38 -0.18 -9.69
N CYS A 18 -8.15 -1.47 -9.46
CA CYS A 18 -6.82 -2.04 -9.67
C CYS A 18 -6.43 -2.04 -11.15
N GLY A 19 -7.21 -2.65 -12.05
CA GLY A 19 -6.84 -2.71 -13.48
C GLY A 19 -5.39 -3.18 -13.69
N ASN A 20 -4.78 -2.81 -14.82
CA ASN A 20 -3.40 -3.21 -15.14
C ASN A 20 -2.34 -2.44 -14.33
N ASN A 21 -2.63 -1.22 -13.87
CA ASN A 21 -1.66 -0.35 -13.18
C ASN A 21 -1.89 -0.24 -11.66
N GLY A 22 -2.73 -1.10 -11.10
CA GLY A 22 -3.21 -0.99 -9.71
C GLY A 22 -2.10 -1.07 -8.68
N ILE A 23 -1.08 -1.88 -8.95
CA ILE A 23 0.09 -2.00 -8.07
C ILE A 23 0.88 -0.69 -8.03
N ALA A 24 1.15 -0.09 -9.19
CA ALA A 24 1.85 1.19 -9.28
C ALA A 24 1.04 2.31 -8.62
N LEU A 25 -0.26 2.36 -8.89
CA LEU A 25 -1.19 3.30 -8.25
C LEU A 25 -1.28 3.10 -6.72
N CYS A 26 -1.16 1.86 -6.25
CA CYS A 26 -1.07 1.57 -4.82
C CYS A 26 0.23 2.08 -4.21
N LYS A 27 1.39 1.84 -4.85
CA LYS A 27 2.66 2.38 -4.37
C LYS A 27 2.63 3.91 -4.28
N MET A 28 2.15 4.57 -5.33
CA MET A 28 2.02 6.03 -5.36
C MET A 28 1.08 6.56 -4.28
N SER A 29 -0.19 6.12 -4.25
CA SER A 29 -1.15 6.67 -3.29
C SER A 29 -0.81 6.34 -1.85
N PHE A 30 -0.24 5.16 -1.59
CA PHE A 30 0.23 4.81 -0.25
C PHE A 30 1.44 5.68 0.14
N GLY A 31 2.38 5.86 -0.78
CA GLY A 31 3.57 6.67 -0.52
C GLY A 31 3.25 8.16 -0.32
N GLU A 32 2.34 8.73 -1.11
CA GLU A 32 1.82 10.09 -0.94
C GLU A 32 1.10 10.25 0.40
N ALA A 33 0.22 9.32 0.76
CA ALA A 33 -0.57 9.40 2.00
C ALA A 33 0.29 9.28 3.27
N MET A 34 1.46 8.66 3.17
CA MET A 34 2.34 8.37 4.29
C MET A 34 3.67 9.13 4.25
N ASN A 35 3.89 9.95 3.20
CA ASN A 35 5.10 10.71 2.94
C ASN A 35 6.41 9.88 3.02
N LYS A 36 6.37 8.63 2.55
CA LYS A 36 7.50 7.67 2.56
C LYS A 36 7.27 6.63 1.48
N GLU A 37 8.31 5.97 1.00
CA GLU A 37 8.18 4.93 -0.02
C GLU A 37 7.50 3.66 0.52
N ALA A 38 6.56 3.10 -0.27
CA ALA A 38 5.87 1.86 0.04
C ALA A 38 6.36 0.72 -0.85
N PHE A 39 6.61 -0.45 -0.25
CA PHE A 39 7.25 -1.58 -0.93
C PHE A 39 6.27 -2.73 -1.15
N ASN A 40 6.56 -3.59 -2.14
CA ASN A 40 5.86 -4.87 -2.36
C ASN A 40 4.32 -4.79 -2.28
N CYS A 41 3.75 -3.74 -2.89
CA CYS A 41 2.31 -3.50 -2.88
C CYS A 41 1.53 -4.55 -3.68
N LYS A 42 0.35 -4.89 -3.18
CA LYS A 42 -0.72 -5.60 -3.88
C LYS A 42 -1.92 -4.69 -4.01
N CYS A 43 -2.67 -4.87 -5.09
CA CYS A 43 -3.93 -4.17 -5.30
C CYS A 43 -5.06 -5.20 -5.33
N GLU A 44 -6.04 -5.03 -4.45
CA GLU A 44 -7.24 -5.85 -4.40
C GLU A 44 -8.49 -5.00 -4.63
N LYS A 45 -9.56 -5.61 -5.14
CA LYS A 45 -10.85 -4.93 -5.29
C LYS A 45 -11.48 -4.75 -3.91
N TYR A 46 -11.72 -3.51 -3.48
CA TYR A 46 -12.42 -3.22 -2.22
C TYR A 46 -13.92 -3.02 -2.45
N ASN A 47 -14.26 -2.08 -3.33
CA ASN A 47 -15.64 -1.86 -3.78
C ASN A 47 -15.66 -1.32 -5.22
N THR A 48 -16.82 -0.91 -5.73
CA THR A 48 -16.97 -0.44 -7.12
C THR A 48 -16.17 0.84 -7.42
N ARG A 49 -15.82 1.61 -6.39
CA ARG A 49 -15.15 2.92 -6.48
C ARG A 49 -13.73 2.95 -5.89
N ASN A 50 -13.35 1.96 -5.09
CA ASN A 50 -12.10 1.94 -4.35
C ASN A 50 -11.33 0.63 -4.54
N ARG A 51 -10.00 0.75 -4.54
CA ARG A 51 -9.03 -0.34 -4.46
C ARG A 51 -8.52 -0.45 -3.03
N LEU A 52 -8.25 -1.66 -2.58
CA LEU A 52 -7.54 -1.93 -1.35
C LEU A 52 -6.06 -2.11 -1.70
N CYS A 53 -5.22 -1.21 -1.19
CA CYS A 53 -3.78 -1.28 -1.38
C CYS A 53 -3.14 -1.91 -0.16
N LYS A 54 -2.47 -3.05 -0.35
CA LYS A 54 -1.74 -3.77 0.70
C LYS A 54 -0.24 -3.65 0.43
N CYS A 55 0.47 -2.83 1.17
CA CYS A 55 1.89 -2.53 0.95
C CYS A 55 2.71 -2.83 2.20
N TYR A 56 3.95 -3.27 2.02
CA TYR A 56 4.91 -3.34 3.11
C TYR A 56 5.39 -1.94 3.46
N PHE A 57 5.23 -1.58 4.72
CA PHE A 57 5.47 -0.24 5.22
C PHE A 57 5.91 -0.26 6.68
N ASP A 58 6.50 0.84 7.13
CA ASP A 58 7.02 1.01 8.50
C ASP A 58 5.99 0.56 9.55
N VAL A 59 6.42 -0.36 10.42
CA VAL A 59 5.59 -1.00 11.45
C VAL A 59 4.89 0.01 12.38
N HIS A 60 5.45 1.21 12.55
CA HIS A 60 4.90 2.25 13.43
C HIS A 60 3.97 3.23 12.71
N ALA A 61 3.91 3.19 11.39
CA ALA A 61 3.16 4.15 10.59
C ALA A 61 1.84 3.60 10.05
N CYS A 62 1.60 2.30 10.16
CA CYS A 62 0.27 1.74 9.89
C CYS A 62 -0.47 1.46 11.20
#